data_AF-A0A7X6DC64-F1
#
_entry.id   AF-A0A7X6DC64-F1
#
_cell.length_a   1.000
_cell.length_b   1.000
_cell.length_c   1.000
_cell.angle_alpha   90.00
_cell.angle_beta   90.00
_cell.angle_gamma   90.00
#
_symmetry.space_group_name_H-M   'P 1'
#
loop_
_entity.id
_entity.type
_entity.pdbx_description
1 polymer ?
#
loop_
_entity_poly.entity_id
_entity_poly.type
_entity_poly.pdbx_seq_one_letter_code
_entity_poly.pdbx_strand_id
1 'polypeptide(L)'
;MPHVLRLPSLEASIHRLPEFTSVKLSGPATIDDFVHLIGQAGEESCRLGDRRMLVDQLGISATLKFTDHFRIGEEVARHLQHLEKLATVVPPDKITRTSEKVAVRQGLQLRVFTTVTEAIRWLQEP
;
A
#
# COMPACT_ATOMS: atom_id res chain seq x y z
N MET A 1 17.51 -9.34 0.89
CA MET A 1 16.82 -10.61 0.59
C MET A 1 15.34 -10.28 0.39
N PRO A 2 14.71 -10.69 -0.73
CA PRO A 2 13.26 -10.56 -0.89
C PRO A 2 12.53 -11.44 0.12
N HIS A 3 11.45 -10.93 0.70
CA HIS A 3 10.57 -11.68 1.59
C HIS A 3 9.17 -11.73 0.96
N VAL A 4 8.50 -12.88 1.01
CA VAL A 4 7.17 -13.06 0.42
C VAL A 4 6.17 -13.35 1.53
N LEU A 5 5.13 -12.53 1.62
CA LEU A 5 3.94 -12.82 2.44
C LEU A 5 2.87 -13.44 1.52
N ARG A 6 2.32 -14.58 1.92
CA ARG A 6 1.28 -15.28 1.16
C ARG A 6 0.00 -15.35 1.97
N LEU A 7 -1.07 -14.80 1.41
CA LEU A 7 -2.45 -15.04 1.81
C LEU A 7 -3.07 -16.04 0.81
N PRO A 8 -4.22 -16.66 1.13
CA PRO A 8 -4.80 -17.74 0.31
C PRO A 8 -4.99 -17.36 -1.17
N SER A 9 -5.27 -16.09 -1.45
CA SER A 9 -5.54 -15.54 -2.79
C SER A 9 -4.57 -14.43 -3.23
N LEU A 10 -3.91 -13.76 -2.28
CA LEU A 10 -3.09 -12.58 -2.49
C LEU A 10 -1.61 -12.87 -2.16
N GLU A 11 -0.72 -12.60 -3.12
CA GLU A 11 0.73 -12.66 -2.91
C GLU A 11 1.32 -11.26 -2.78
N ALA A 12 2.17 -11.06 -1.78
CA ALA A 12 2.93 -9.83 -1.58
C ALA A 12 4.44 -10.13 -1.57
N SER A 13 5.15 -9.55 -2.54
CA SER A 13 6.61 -9.60 -2.60
C SER A 13 7.21 -8.32 -2.03
N ILE A 14 8.06 -8.44 -1.02
CA ILE A 14 8.65 -7.31 -0.28
C ILE A 14 10.14 -7.21 -0.57
N HIS A 15 10.56 -6.04 -1.02
CA HIS A 15 11.95 -5.68 -1.29
C HIS A 15 12.28 -4.39 -0.53
N ARG A 16 13.16 -4.48 0.47
CA ARG A 16 13.65 -3.29 1.19
C ARG A 16 14.83 -2.70 0.42
N LEU A 17 14.65 -1.50 -0.10
CA LEU A 17 15.68 -0.71 -0.77
C LEU A 17 16.25 0.30 0.22
N PRO A 18 17.41 0.93 -0.06
CA PRO A 18 18.01 1.88 0.87
C PRO A 18 17.09 3.05 1.27
N GLU A 19 16.18 3.48 0.39
CA GLU A 19 15.36 4.68 0.59
C GLU A 19 13.90 4.37 0.94
N PHE A 20 13.39 3.19 0.56
CA PHE A 20 12.00 2.80 0.80
C PHE A 20 11.81 1.28 0.71
N THR A 21 10.75 0.78 1.32
CA THR A 21 10.28 -0.59 1.14
C THR A 21 9.34 -0.67 -0.05
N SER A 22 9.65 -1.55 -1.00
CA SER A 22 8.80 -1.85 -2.16
C SER A 22 7.99 -3.12 -1.88
N VAL A 23 6.68 -3.01 -2.00
CA VAL A 23 5.73 -4.11 -1.85
C VAL A 23 4.99 -4.27 -3.17
N LYS A 24 5.15 -5.42 -3.83
CA LYS A 24 4.44 -5.75 -5.05
C LYS A 24 3.35 -6.76 -4.74
N LEU A 25 2.12 -6.43 -5.10
CA LEU A 25 0.95 -7.27 -4.88
C LEU A 25 0.49 -7.92 -6.18
N SER A 26 0.12 -9.19 -6.11
CA SER A 26 -0.41 -9.92 -7.26
C SER A 26 -1.44 -10.98 -6.87
N GLY A 27 -2.39 -11.22 -7.76
CA GLY A 27 -3.43 -12.24 -7.60
C GLY A 27 -4.81 -11.67 -7.30
N PRO A 28 -5.82 -12.55 -7.15
CA PRO A 28 -7.14 -12.15 -6.68
C PRO A 28 -7.08 -11.60 -5.25
N ALA A 29 -7.83 -10.54 -4.97
CA ALA A 29 -7.90 -9.98 -3.62
C ALA A 29 -9.33 -9.62 -3.22
N THR A 30 -9.65 -9.91 -1.97
CA THR A 30 -10.83 -9.43 -1.27
C THR A 30 -10.49 -8.25 -0.36
N ILE A 31 -11.50 -7.57 0.19
CA ILE A 31 -11.28 -6.53 1.20
C ILE A 31 -10.57 -7.10 2.44
N ASP A 32 -10.90 -8.32 2.87
CA ASP A 32 -10.30 -8.90 4.06
C ASP A 32 -8.82 -9.28 3.82
N ASP A 33 -8.45 -9.67 2.59
CA ASP A 33 -7.05 -9.85 2.20
C ASP A 33 -6.26 -8.54 2.34
N PHE A 34 -6.82 -7.42 1.87
CA PHE A 34 -6.18 -6.10 2.02
C PHE A 34 -6.03 -5.71 3.49
N VAL A 35 -7.10 -5.84 4.29
CA VAL A 35 -7.09 -5.47 5.72
C VAL A 35 -6.03 -6.28 6.46
N HIS A 36 -5.98 -7.59 6.21
CA HIS A 36 -4.99 -8.46 6.83
C HIS A 36 -3.57 -8.10 6.42
N LEU A 37 -3.33 -7.90 5.12
CA LEU A 37 -2.02 -7.51 4.60
C LEU A 37 -1.56 -6.16 5.16
N ILE A 38 -2.47 -5.18 5.28
CA ILE A 38 -2.16 -3.86 5.86
C ILE A 38 -1.71 -4.00 7.31
N GLY A 39 -2.40 -4.82 8.10
CA GLY A 39 -1.99 -5.10 9.49
C GLY A 39 -0.60 -5.72 9.57
N GLN A 40 -0.34 -6.77 8.79
CA GLN A 40 0.96 -7.44 8.73
C GLN A 40 2.09 -6.51 8.25
N ALA A 41 1.84 -5.75 7.18
CA ALA A 41 2.79 -4.78 6.65
C ALA A 41 3.08 -3.69 7.68
N GLY A 42 2.07 -3.24 8.43
CA GLY A 42 2.22 -2.26 9.50
C GLY A 42 3.12 -2.74 10.62
N GLU A 43 2.82 -3.90 11.19
CA GLU A 43 3.62 -4.51 12.26
C GLU A 43 5.08 -4.73 11.83
N GLU A 44 5.28 -5.35 10.65
CA GLU A 44 6.60 -5.71 10.17
C GLU A 44 7.44 -4.49 9.77
N SER A 45 6.84 -3.51 9.08
CA SER A 45 7.53 -2.29 8.67
C SER A 45 7.89 -1.41 9.87
N CYS A 46 7.02 -1.34 10.88
CA CYS A 46 7.31 -0.63 12.12
C CYS A 46 8.46 -1.31 12.88
N ARG A 47 8.40 -2.64 13.05
CA ARG A 47 9.43 -3.44 13.73
C ARG A 47 10.82 -3.31 13.08
N LEU A 48 10.86 -3.14 11.76
CA LEU A 48 12.11 -3.03 11.00
C LEU A 48 12.56 -1.59 10.74
N GLY A 49 11.79 -0.59 11.18
CA GLY A 49 12.14 0.82 11.05
C GLY A 49 11.98 1.36 9.63
N ASP A 50 11.15 0.75 8.80
CA ASP A 50 10.83 1.26 7.47
C ASP A 50 10.11 2.62 7.61
N ARG A 51 10.55 3.63 6.86
CA ARG A 51 9.98 4.99 6.92
C ARG A 51 9.19 5.39 5.68
N ARG A 52 9.47 4.78 4.54
CA ARG A 52 8.85 5.10 3.24
C ARG A 52 8.49 3.81 2.54
N MET A 53 7.33 3.78 1.89
CA MET A 53 6.83 2.55 1.27
C MET A 53 6.18 2.81 -0.09
N LEU A 54 6.48 1.93 -1.05
CA LEU A 54 5.80 1.80 -2.34
C LEU A 54 4.94 0.55 -2.31
N VAL A 55 3.67 0.65 -2.70
CA VAL A 55 2.75 -0.48 -2.87
C VAL A 55 2.29 -0.53 -4.32
N ASP A 56 2.82 -1.47 -5.09
CA ASP A 56 2.43 -1.74 -6.47
C ASP A 56 1.26 -2.75 -6.51
N GLN A 57 0.08 -2.29 -6.95
CA GLN A 57 -1.14 -3.09 -7.05
C GLN A 57 -1.52 -3.41 -8.51
N LEU A 58 -0.63 -3.20 -9.47
CA LEU A 58 -0.92 -3.44 -10.89
C LEU A 58 -1.20 -4.92 -11.20
N GLY A 59 -0.71 -5.84 -10.35
CA GLY A 59 -0.93 -7.28 -10.48
C GLY A 59 -2.22 -7.78 -9.83
N ILE A 60 -3.06 -6.90 -9.28
CA ILE A 60 -4.25 -7.27 -8.52
C ILE A 60 -5.51 -7.36 -9.38
N SER A 61 -6.27 -8.43 -9.16
CA SER A 61 -7.64 -8.55 -9.62
C SER A 61 -8.59 -8.46 -8.43
N ALA A 62 -9.27 -7.33 -8.28
CA ALA A 62 -10.24 -7.10 -7.21
C ALA A 62 -11.42 -6.27 -7.69
N THR A 63 -12.59 -6.56 -7.12
CA THR A 63 -13.80 -5.76 -7.27
C THR A 63 -14.14 -5.16 -5.91
N LEU A 64 -13.76 -3.90 -5.71
CA LEU A 64 -14.00 -3.17 -4.47
C LEU A 64 -15.16 -2.21 -4.64
N LYS A 65 -16.07 -2.17 -3.67
CA LYS A 65 -17.12 -1.13 -3.59
C LYS A 65 -16.59 0.11 -2.87
N PHE A 66 -17.31 1.22 -2.97
CA PHE A 66 -16.92 2.49 -2.34
C PHE A 66 -16.61 2.35 -0.83
N THR A 67 -17.42 1.59 -0.09
CA THR A 67 -17.22 1.34 1.34
C THR A 67 -15.92 0.59 1.64
N ASP A 68 -15.46 -0.25 0.72
CA ASP A 68 -14.22 -1.00 0.89
C ASP A 68 -13.02 -0.05 0.80
N HIS A 69 -13.04 0.91 -0.14
CA HIS A 69 -12.00 1.94 -0.21
C HIS A 69 -11.94 2.81 1.03
N PHE A 70 -13.09 3.08 1.66
CA PHE A 70 -13.13 3.81 2.93
C PHE A 70 -12.43 2.99 4.04
N ARG A 71 -12.83 1.73 4.20
CA ARG A 71 -12.21 0.80 5.16
C ARG A 71 -10.70 0.66 4.93
N ILE A 72 -10.26 0.48 3.69
CA ILE A 72 -8.83 0.43 3.34
C ILE A 72 -8.10 1.70 3.78
N GLY A 73 -8.68 2.88 3.53
CA GLY A 73 -8.09 4.15 3.96
C GLY A 73 -7.92 4.25 5.48
N GLU A 74 -8.92 3.79 6.24
CA GLU A 74 -8.84 3.77 7.72
C GLU A 74 -7.78 2.80 8.23
N GLU A 75 -7.73 1.58 7.69
CA GLU A 75 -6.75 0.58 8.11
C GLU A 75 -5.32 1.01 7.74
N VAL A 76 -5.12 1.59 6.55
CA VAL A 76 -3.83 2.14 6.14
C VAL A 76 -3.38 3.25 7.09
N ALA A 77 -4.26 4.19 7.42
CA ALA A 77 -3.91 5.25 8.37
C ALA A 77 -3.58 4.70 9.75
N ARG A 78 -4.36 3.73 10.24
CA ARG A 78 -4.16 3.12 11.57
C ARG A 78 -2.82 2.38 11.66
N HIS A 79 -2.52 1.53 10.69
CA HIS A 79 -1.41 0.57 10.75
C HIS A 79 -0.11 1.09 10.14
N LEU A 80 -0.17 2.12 9.30
CA LEU A 80 1.00 2.65 8.59
C LEU A 80 1.33 4.12 8.94
N GLN A 81 0.73 4.67 10.01
CA GLN A 81 1.01 6.04 10.49
C GLN A 81 2.48 6.31 10.84
N HIS A 82 3.29 5.28 11.10
CA HIS A 82 4.73 5.45 11.34
C HIS A 82 5.51 5.76 10.06
N LEU A 83 4.93 5.55 8.88
CA LEU A 83 5.55 5.91 7.61
C LEU A 83 5.49 7.42 7.40
N GLU A 84 6.60 7.98 6.95
CA GLU A 84 6.67 9.36 6.46
C GLU A 84 5.93 9.53 5.14
N LYS A 85 6.06 8.56 4.22
CA LYS A 85 5.45 8.61 2.87
C LYS A 85 5.01 7.22 2.43
N LEU A 86 3.79 7.13 1.94
CA LEU A 86 3.22 5.92 1.33
C LEU A 86 2.75 6.23 -0.10
N ALA A 87 3.40 5.62 -1.08
CA ALA A 87 2.96 5.67 -2.47
C ALA A 87 2.23 4.38 -2.84
N THR A 88 1.08 4.49 -3.50
CA THR A 88 0.37 3.32 -4.04
C THR A 88 0.25 3.46 -5.55
N VAL A 89 0.44 2.38 -6.28
CA VAL A 89 0.28 2.35 -7.75
C VAL A 89 -0.87 1.44 -8.08
N VAL A 90 -1.85 1.95 -8.82
CA VAL A 90 -3.06 1.20 -9.23
C VAL A 90 -3.27 1.34 -10.74
N PRO A 91 -4.00 0.41 -11.38
CA PRO A 91 -4.40 0.58 -12.77
C PRO A 91 -5.17 1.90 -12.99
N PRO A 92 -4.98 2.60 -14.13
CA PRO A 92 -5.64 3.89 -14.39
C PRO A 92 -7.16 3.87 -14.29
N ASP A 93 -7.79 2.76 -14.69
CA ASP A 93 -9.23 2.54 -14.63
C ASP A 93 -9.76 2.25 -13.21
N LYS A 94 -8.86 2.01 -12.25
CA LYS A 94 -9.18 1.71 -10.85
C LYS A 94 -8.94 2.88 -9.89
N ILE A 95 -8.51 4.04 -10.40
CA ILE A 95 -8.20 5.18 -9.56
C ILE A 95 -9.48 5.85 -9.02
N THR A 96 -9.74 5.68 -7.71
CA THR A 96 -10.86 6.35 -7.03
C THR A 96 -10.41 7.50 -6.13
N ARG A 97 -9.16 7.44 -5.63
CA ARG A 97 -8.58 8.32 -4.59
C ARG A 97 -9.41 8.38 -3.29
N THR A 98 -10.35 7.46 -3.08
CA THR A 98 -11.18 7.43 -1.87
C THR A 98 -10.35 7.05 -0.65
N SER A 99 -9.58 5.95 -0.74
CA SER A 99 -8.67 5.52 0.34
C SER A 99 -7.60 6.56 0.65
N GLU A 100 -7.04 7.21 -0.37
CA GLU A 100 -6.11 8.35 -0.23
C GLU A 100 -6.71 9.48 0.60
N LYS A 101 -7.90 9.97 0.23
CA LYS A 101 -8.58 11.05 0.95
C LYS A 101 -8.84 10.70 2.41
N VAL A 102 -9.21 9.45 2.69
CA VAL A 102 -9.44 8.97 4.07
C VAL A 102 -8.14 8.94 4.85
N ALA A 103 -7.09 8.34 4.30
CA ALA A 103 -5.80 8.22 4.97
C ALA A 103 -5.13 9.58 5.24
N VAL A 104 -5.17 10.49 4.25
CA VAL A 104 -4.63 11.86 4.38
C VAL A 104 -5.36 12.66 5.44
N ARG A 105 -6.68 12.52 5.56
CA ARG A 105 -7.46 13.17 6.63
C ARG A 105 -7.06 12.71 8.04
N GLN A 106 -6.45 11.54 8.15
CA GLN A 106 -5.95 10.98 9.41
C GLN A 106 -4.45 11.23 9.61
N GLY A 107 -3.83 12.07 8.79
CA GLY A 107 -2.45 12.52 8.96
C GLY A 107 -1.39 11.72 8.20
N LEU A 108 -1.75 10.63 7.52
CA LEU A 108 -0.80 9.87 6.72
C LEU A 108 -0.50 10.60 5.41
N GLN A 109 0.78 10.77 5.08
CA GLN A 109 1.19 11.28 3.77
C GLN A 109 1.11 10.13 2.74
N LEU A 110 -0.09 9.95 2.19
CA LEU A 110 -0.39 8.95 1.15
C LEU A 110 -0.62 9.63 -0.19
N ARG A 111 -0.12 9.02 -1.27
CA ARG A 111 -0.49 9.42 -2.64
C ARG A 111 -0.67 8.22 -3.57
N VAL A 112 -1.74 8.24 -4.37
CA VAL A 112 -2.03 7.22 -5.38
C VAL A 112 -1.54 7.69 -6.75
N PHE A 113 -0.86 6.79 -7.45
CA PHE A 113 -0.29 6.96 -8.77
C PHE A 113 -0.82 5.88 -9.73
N THR A 114 -0.64 6.12 -11.02
CA THR A 114 -0.91 5.14 -12.08
C THR A 114 0.37 4.57 -12.68
N THR A 115 1.53 5.09 -12.30
CA THR A 115 2.84 4.62 -12.75
C THR A 115 3.80 4.45 -11.58
N VAL A 116 4.63 3.40 -11.64
CA VAL A 116 5.67 3.13 -10.63
C VAL A 116 6.73 4.22 -10.63
N THR A 117 7.10 4.71 -11.81
CA THR A 117 8.14 5.74 -11.97
C THR A 117 7.80 7.04 -11.24
N GLU A 118 6.56 7.52 -11.35
CA GLU A 118 6.11 8.73 -10.65
C GLU A 118 6.03 8.53 -9.13
N ALA A 119 5.55 7.35 -8.71
CA ALA A 119 5.49 6.99 -7.30
C ALA A 119 6.87 6.98 -6.65
N ILE A 120 7.87 6.38 -7.30
CA ILE A 120 9.26 6.35 -6.81
C ILE A 120 9.82 7.76 -6.72
N ARG A 121 9.65 8.58 -7.76
CA ARG A 121 10.14 9.97 -7.76
C ARG A 121 9.62 10.74 -6.55
N TRP A 122 8.33 10.61 -6.26
CA TRP A 122 7.70 11.28 -5.12
C TRP A 122 8.17 10.73 -3.76
N LEU A 123 8.43 9.44 -3.65
CA LEU A 123 9.01 8.85 -2.42
C LEU A 123 10.43 9.35 -2.14
N GLN A 124 11.19 9.69 -3.17
CA GLN A 124 12.57 10.17 -3.07
C GLN A 124 12.67 11.69 -2.85
N GLU A 125 11.58 12.42 -3.04
CA GLU A 125 11.53 13.83 -2.65
C GLU A 125 11.79 13.95 -1.13
N PRO A 126 12.46 15.03 -0.68
CA PRO A 126 12.68 15.30 0.74
C PRO A 126 11.41 15.17 1.58
#